data_AF-A0A2H1JX33-F1
#
_entry.id   AF-A0A2H1JX33-F1
#
_cell.length_a   1.000
_cell.length_b   1.000
_cell.length_c   1.000
_cell.angle_alpha   90.00
_cell.angle_beta   90.00
_cell.angle_gamma   90.00
#
_symmetry.space_group_name_H-M   'P 1'
#
loop_
_entity.id
_entity.type
_entity.pdbx_description
1 polymer ?
#
loop_
_entity_poly.entity_id
_entity_poly.type
_entity_poly.pdbx_seq_one_letter_code
_entity_poly.pdbx_strand_id
1 'polypeptide(L)'
;MKKAIIALAVTCSLNAGAIGLVVIVEFRAKAELESQVTAYLDDCGVEPTSIEVRGRPYLMYAAQDRADLTYVDTTPATGTNKDQLLVHRLVDGDADRLTRFITFDYPSEAISIKESDGSFSDSATIGGTAVTFPAETDAAAVRMFADGREAGEVSLPQSASVRNVSATDCGDGVEVEYAPSSCR
;
A
#
# COMPACT_ATOMS: atom_id res chain seq x y z
N MET A 1 -41.33 -25.66 -29.73
CA MET A 1 -40.99 -24.32 -29.20
C MET A 1 -41.03 -24.24 -27.66
N LYS A 2 -42.11 -24.62 -26.97
CA LYS A 2 -42.18 -24.57 -25.48
C LYS A 2 -41.05 -25.32 -24.75
N LYS A 3 -40.69 -26.54 -25.20
CA LYS A 3 -39.60 -27.34 -24.60
C LYS A 3 -38.22 -26.67 -24.71
N ALA A 4 -37.95 -25.99 -25.83
CA ALA A 4 -36.69 -25.27 -26.05
C ALA A 4 -36.58 -24.02 -25.16
N ILE A 5 -37.69 -23.30 -24.95
CA ILE A 5 -37.74 -22.14 -24.06
C ILE A 5 -37.52 -22.55 -22.60
N ILE A 6 -38.14 -23.65 -22.16
CA ILE A 6 -37.94 -24.19 -20.80
C ILE A 6 -36.48 -24.63 -20.59
N ALA A 7 -35.89 -25.35 -21.56
CA ALA A 7 -34.49 -25.78 -21.49
C ALA A 7 -33.52 -24.58 -21.43
N LEU A 8 -33.80 -23.52 -22.18
CA LEU A 8 -33.01 -22.29 -22.14
C LEU A 8 -33.15 -21.58 -20.79
N ALA A 9 -34.37 -21.44 -20.26
CA ALA A 9 -34.63 -20.80 -18.98
C ALA A 9 -33.95 -21.54 -17.80
N VAL A 10 -33.98 -22.87 -17.80
CA VAL A 10 -33.30 -23.70 -16.80
C VAL A 10 -31.78 -23.52 -16.88
N THR A 11 -31.20 -23.58 -18.10
CA THR A 11 -29.76 -23.39 -18.30
C THR A 11 -29.30 -22.00 -17.85
N CYS A 12 -30.02 -20.94 -18.20
CA CYS A 12 -29.70 -19.59 -17.74
C CYS A 12 -29.77 -19.44 -16.22
N SER A 13 -30.76 -20.07 -15.58
CA SER A 13 -30.93 -20.03 -14.11
C SER A 13 -29.79 -20.76 -13.40
N LEU A 14 -29.37 -21.92 -13.91
CA LEU A 14 -28.24 -22.67 -13.36
C LEU A 14 -26.92 -21.89 -13.50
N ASN A 15 -26.68 -21.26 -14.65
CA ASN A 15 -25.50 -20.44 -14.86
C ASN A 15 -25.48 -19.22 -13.93
N ALA A 16 -26.61 -18.52 -13.77
CA ALA A 16 -26.72 -17.39 -12.86
C ALA A 16 -26.47 -17.81 -11.40
N GLY A 17 -27.00 -18.96 -10.98
CA GLY A 17 -26.75 -19.53 -9.65
C GLY A 17 -25.28 -19.87 -9.43
N ALA A 18 -24.63 -20.51 -10.40
CA ALA A 18 -23.21 -20.85 -10.33
C ALA A 18 -22.32 -19.59 -10.25
N ILE A 19 -22.60 -18.57 -11.08
CA ILE A 19 -21.87 -17.30 -11.03
C ILE A 19 -22.07 -16.61 -9.68
N GLY A 20 -23.31 -16.57 -9.17
CA GLY A 20 -23.61 -16.00 -7.85
C GLY A 20 -22.84 -16.69 -6.73
N LEU A 21 -22.75 -18.02 -6.76
CA LEU A 21 -21.95 -18.79 -5.80
C LEU A 21 -20.46 -18.41 -5.86
N VAL A 22 -19.87 -18.37 -7.06
CA VAL A 22 -18.46 -18.01 -7.24
C VAL A 22 -18.18 -16.61 -6.71
N VAL A 23 -19.05 -15.65 -6.98
CA VAL A 23 -18.91 -14.27 -6.47
C VAL A 23 -18.94 -14.24 -4.94
N ILE A 24 -19.86 -14.96 -4.30
CA ILE A 24 -19.93 -15.03 -2.83
C ILE A 24 -18.66 -15.65 -2.24
N VAL A 25 -18.20 -16.75 -2.83
CA VAL A 25 -16.98 -17.44 -2.38
C VAL A 25 -15.76 -16.53 -2.55
N GLU A 26 -15.67 -15.80 -3.65
CA GLU A 26 -14.60 -14.83 -3.92
C GLU A 26 -14.58 -13.69 -2.88
N PHE A 27 -15.74 -13.14 -2.50
CA PHE A 27 -15.82 -12.12 -1.46
C PHE A 27 -15.42 -12.66 -0.08
N ARG A 28 -15.79 -13.91 0.24
CA ARG A 28 -15.36 -14.55 1.49
C ARG A 28 -13.86 -14.81 1.51
N ALA A 29 -13.29 -15.28 0.41
CA ALA A 29 -11.86 -15.49 0.26
C ALA A 29 -11.08 -14.17 0.42
N LYS A 30 -11.59 -13.07 -0.15
CA LYS A 30 -11.01 -11.74 0.07
C LYS A 30 -11.03 -11.36 1.56
N ALA A 31 -12.18 -11.49 2.22
CA ALA A 31 -12.32 -11.14 3.64
C ALA A 31 -11.40 -11.99 4.55
N GLU A 32 -11.21 -13.26 4.21
CA GLU A 32 -10.26 -14.14 4.90
C GLU A 32 -8.82 -13.62 4.80
N LEU A 33 -8.36 -13.29 3.58
CA LEU A 33 -7.02 -12.73 3.38
C LEU A 33 -6.84 -11.36 4.09
N GLU A 34 -7.86 -10.51 4.08
CA GLU A 34 -7.85 -9.24 4.82
C GLU A 34 -7.77 -9.48 6.34
N SER A 35 -8.42 -10.53 6.85
CA SER A 35 -8.32 -10.91 8.26
C SER A 35 -6.91 -11.41 8.62
N GLN A 36 -6.27 -12.18 7.75
CA GLN A 36 -4.89 -12.64 7.96
C GLN A 36 -3.91 -11.46 7.99
N VAL A 37 -4.08 -10.50 7.08
CA VAL A 37 -3.28 -9.28 7.08
C VAL A 37 -3.54 -8.45 8.33
N THR A 38 -4.79 -8.35 8.79
CA THR A 38 -5.13 -7.63 10.03
C THR A 38 -4.40 -8.22 11.23
N ALA A 39 -4.41 -9.55 11.39
CA ALA A 39 -3.70 -10.21 12.47
C ALA A 39 -2.18 -9.97 12.42
N TYR A 40 -1.59 -9.98 11.23
CA TYR A 40 -0.19 -9.62 11.03
C TYR A 40 0.10 -8.15 11.39
N LEU A 41 -0.78 -7.21 11.03
CA LEU A 41 -0.63 -5.79 11.36
C LEU A 41 -0.79 -5.51 12.87
N ASP A 42 -1.66 -6.25 13.55
CA ASP A 42 -1.82 -6.18 15.01
C ASP A 42 -0.52 -6.57 15.71
N ASP A 43 0.15 -7.63 15.26
CA ASP A 43 1.48 -8.03 15.74
C ASP A 43 2.53 -6.90 15.49
N CYS A 44 2.36 -6.11 14.42
CA CYS A 44 3.19 -4.94 14.11
C CYS A 44 2.82 -3.65 14.86
N GLY A 45 1.74 -3.64 15.64
CA GLY A 45 1.23 -2.43 16.28
C GLY A 45 0.77 -1.36 15.28
N VAL A 46 0.34 -1.77 14.08
CA VAL A 46 -0.15 -0.88 13.03
C VAL A 46 -1.67 -0.90 13.03
N GLU A 47 -2.29 0.28 13.15
CA GLU A 47 -3.74 0.44 13.05
C GLU A 47 -4.15 0.86 11.62
N PRO A 48 -4.74 -0.03 10.80
CA PRO A 48 -5.12 0.29 9.44
C PRO A 48 -6.43 1.07 9.38
N THR A 49 -6.50 2.05 8.47
CA THR A 49 -7.74 2.75 8.11
C THR A 49 -8.46 2.08 6.93
N SER A 50 -7.68 1.41 6.06
CA SER A 50 -8.15 0.66 4.91
C SER A 50 -7.16 -0.46 4.58
N ILE A 51 -7.67 -1.61 4.14
CA ILE A 51 -6.88 -2.75 3.67
C ILE A 51 -7.41 -3.14 2.29
N GLU A 52 -6.51 -3.28 1.32
CA GLU A 52 -6.84 -3.76 -0.02
C GLU A 52 -5.88 -4.88 -0.44
N VAL A 53 -6.34 -6.13 -0.34
CA VAL A 53 -5.63 -7.29 -0.89
C VAL A 53 -5.75 -7.31 -2.41
N ARG A 54 -4.61 -7.43 -3.10
CA ARG A 54 -4.50 -7.55 -4.56
C ARG A 54 -4.23 -9.00 -4.97
N GLY A 55 -4.48 -9.30 -6.23
CA GLY A 55 -4.30 -10.64 -6.80
C GLY A 55 -5.61 -11.41 -6.90
N ARG A 56 -6.43 -11.10 -7.91
CA ARG A 56 -7.62 -11.89 -8.23
C ARG A 56 -7.25 -13.09 -9.12
N PRO A 57 -7.95 -14.23 -9.02
CA PRO A 57 -9.07 -14.52 -8.11
C PRO A 57 -8.62 -14.88 -6.69
N TYR A 58 -9.26 -14.28 -5.68
CA TYR A 58 -8.91 -14.42 -4.26
C TYR A 58 -9.04 -15.85 -3.74
N LEU A 59 -10.00 -16.63 -4.24
CA LEU A 59 -10.17 -18.03 -3.84
C LEU A 59 -8.87 -18.85 -3.97
N MET A 60 -8.09 -18.61 -5.03
CA MET A 60 -6.85 -19.38 -5.28
C MET A 60 -5.75 -19.05 -4.26
N TYR A 61 -5.72 -17.80 -3.82
CA TYR A 61 -4.76 -17.27 -2.85
C TYR A 61 -5.13 -17.67 -1.43
N ALA A 62 -6.42 -17.58 -1.07
CA ALA A 62 -6.95 -18.08 0.20
C ALA A 62 -6.73 -19.59 0.36
N ALA A 63 -6.86 -20.38 -0.72
CA ALA A 63 -6.57 -21.82 -0.68
C ALA A 63 -5.08 -22.15 -0.44
N GLN A 64 -4.19 -21.16 -0.53
CA GLN A 64 -2.76 -21.27 -0.29
C GLN A 64 -2.32 -20.50 0.96
N ASP A 65 -3.27 -19.94 1.74
CA ASP A 65 -3.00 -19.08 2.89
C ASP A 65 -1.97 -17.97 2.57
N ARG A 66 -2.16 -17.32 1.42
CA ARG A 66 -1.19 -16.40 0.83
C ARG A 66 -1.83 -15.11 0.34
N ALA A 67 -1.30 -13.96 0.73
CA ALA A 67 -1.64 -12.65 0.15
C ALA A 67 -0.41 -12.00 -0.51
N ASP A 68 -0.38 -11.88 -1.85
CA ASP A 68 0.82 -11.47 -2.60
C ASP A 68 1.20 -10.00 -2.46
N LEU A 69 0.20 -9.13 -2.48
CA LEU A 69 0.40 -7.71 -2.27
C LEU A 69 -0.85 -7.15 -1.61
N THR A 70 -0.66 -6.52 -0.47
CA THR A 70 -1.73 -5.83 0.23
C THR A 70 -1.34 -4.38 0.43
N TYR A 71 -2.19 -3.47 -0.03
CA TYR A 71 -2.11 -2.05 0.30
C TYR A 71 -2.82 -1.81 1.62
N VAL A 72 -2.18 -1.07 2.51
CA VAL A 72 -2.70 -0.77 3.85
C VAL A 72 -2.56 0.73 4.06
N ASP A 73 -3.67 1.45 4.06
CA ASP A 73 -3.65 2.88 4.37
C ASP A 73 -3.69 3.07 5.88
N THR A 74 -2.83 3.95 6.39
CA THR A 74 -2.78 4.31 7.82
C THR A 74 -3.11 5.79 8.00
N THR A 75 -3.40 6.17 9.25
CA THR A 75 -3.63 7.59 9.56
C THR A 75 -2.31 8.35 9.38
N PRO A 76 -2.25 9.35 8.47
CA PRO A 76 -1.03 10.12 8.28
C PRO A 76 -0.62 10.85 9.57
N ALA A 77 0.69 10.89 9.83
CA ALA A 77 1.26 11.69 10.90
C ALA A 77 1.14 13.20 10.60
N THR A 78 1.33 14.04 11.61
CA THR A 78 1.34 15.50 11.42
C THR A 78 2.46 15.90 10.45
N GLY A 79 2.14 16.73 9.45
CA GLY A 79 3.08 17.13 8.39
C GLY A 79 3.18 16.12 7.25
N THR A 80 2.32 15.11 7.23
CA THR A 80 2.16 14.16 6.12
C THR A 80 0.71 14.09 5.68
N ASN A 81 0.49 13.81 4.39
CA ASN A 81 -0.84 13.71 3.82
C ASN A 81 -1.20 12.30 3.32
N LYS A 82 -0.21 11.41 3.21
CA LYS A 82 -0.40 10.02 2.85
C LYS A 82 0.58 9.15 3.61
N ASP A 83 0.08 8.03 4.10
CA ASP A 83 0.87 7.01 4.78
C ASP A 83 0.32 5.63 4.45
N GLN A 84 1.07 4.89 3.63
CA GLN A 84 0.62 3.62 3.08
C GLN A 84 1.68 2.55 3.24
N LEU A 85 1.31 1.43 3.84
CA LEU A 85 2.10 0.22 3.96
C LEU A 85 1.77 -0.74 2.81
N LEU A 86 2.80 -1.41 2.30
CA LEU A 86 2.70 -2.53 1.37
C LEU A 86 3.23 -3.77 2.04
N VAL A 87 2.33 -4.72 2.30
CA VAL A 87 2.70 -6.07 2.74
C VAL A 87 2.93 -6.90 1.48
N HIS A 88 4.19 -7.24 1.22
CA HIS A 88 4.55 -8.11 0.11
C HIS A 88 4.58 -9.56 0.59
N ARG A 89 3.73 -10.37 -0.03
CA ARG A 89 3.66 -11.82 0.16
C ARG A 89 3.61 -12.22 1.63
N LEU A 90 2.42 -12.15 2.20
CA LEU A 90 2.10 -12.72 3.50
C LEU A 90 1.77 -14.20 3.33
N VAL A 91 2.48 -15.08 4.02
CA VAL A 91 2.24 -16.53 4.06
C VAL A 91 2.43 -17.02 5.49
N ASP A 92 1.48 -17.80 6.02
CA ASP A 92 1.55 -18.34 7.38
C ASP A 92 1.77 -17.29 8.49
N GLY A 93 1.37 -16.04 8.23
CA GLY A 93 1.53 -14.91 9.17
C GLY A 93 2.88 -14.19 9.08
N ASP A 94 3.75 -14.55 8.14
CA ASP A 94 5.03 -13.87 7.89
C ASP A 94 5.06 -13.21 6.52
N ALA A 95 5.53 -11.96 6.45
CA ALA A 95 5.67 -11.23 5.20
C ALA A 95 7.09 -11.37 4.63
N ASP A 96 7.21 -11.57 3.32
CA ASP A 96 8.51 -11.58 2.64
C ASP A 96 9.19 -10.20 2.71
N ARG A 97 8.39 -9.12 2.59
CA ARG A 97 8.87 -7.74 2.64
C ARG A 97 7.79 -6.78 3.10
N LEU A 98 8.19 -5.76 3.86
CA LEU A 98 7.32 -4.68 4.30
C LEU A 98 7.90 -3.35 3.85
N THR A 99 7.15 -2.63 3.02
CA THR A 99 7.52 -1.29 2.51
C THR A 99 6.49 -0.28 2.99
N ARG A 100 6.91 0.95 3.28
CA ARG A 100 6.02 2.07 3.63
C ARG A 100 6.31 3.26 2.73
N PHE A 101 5.25 3.89 2.25
CA PHE A 101 5.30 5.13 1.47
C PHE A 101 4.69 6.22 2.32
N ILE A 102 5.50 7.22 2.64
CA ILE A 102 5.11 8.38 3.45
C ILE A 102 5.21 9.59 2.53
N THR A 103 4.13 10.37 2.41
CA THR A 103 4.13 11.62 1.64
C THR A 103 4.06 12.79 2.60
N PHE A 104 5.16 13.53 2.69
CA PHE A 104 5.27 14.75 3.47
C PHE A 104 4.65 15.93 2.72
N ASP A 105 4.02 16.83 3.47
CA ASP A 105 3.54 18.09 2.92
C ASP A 105 4.72 18.99 2.55
N TYR A 106 4.61 19.68 1.42
CA TYR A 106 5.53 20.77 1.13
C TYR A 106 5.27 21.96 2.08
N PRO A 107 6.31 22.72 2.47
CA PRO A 107 6.15 23.90 3.31
C PRO A 107 5.36 25.03 2.61
N SER A 108 5.28 24.99 1.28
CA SER A 108 4.50 25.89 0.43
C SER A 108 4.24 25.22 -0.92
N GLU A 109 3.53 25.90 -1.82
CA GLU A 109 3.32 25.42 -3.19
C GLU A 109 4.66 25.07 -3.87
N ALA A 110 4.73 23.86 -4.41
CA ALA A 110 5.90 23.32 -5.09
C ALA A 110 5.51 22.75 -6.45
N ILE A 111 6.42 22.84 -7.42
CA ILE A 111 6.26 22.26 -8.75
C ILE A 111 7.29 21.15 -8.90
N SER A 112 6.85 19.92 -9.07
CA SER A 112 7.74 18.77 -9.21
C SER A 112 8.70 18.93 -10.39
N ILE A 113 9.95 18.49 -10.20
CA ILE A 113 10.90 18.34 -11.30
C ILE A 113 10.88 16.88 -11.73
N LYS A 114 10.85 16.65 -13.05
CA LYS A 114 10.83 15.32 -13.64
C LYS A 114 12.13 15.02 -14.33
N GLU A 115 12.55 13.77 -14.21
CA GLU A 115 13.65 13.20 -14.97
C GLU A 115 13.31 13.11 -16.45
N SER A 116 14.33 12.82 -17.27
CA SER A 116 14.17 12.71 -18.73
C SER A 116 13.19 11.62 -19.19
N ASP A 117 12.95 10.61 -18.37
CA ASP A 117 11.99 9.52 -18.62
C ASP A 117 10.57 9.84 -18.11
N GLY A 118 10.37 11.01 -17.51
CA GLY A 118 9.10 11.47 -16.96
C GLY A 118 8.83 11.01 -15.52
N SER A 119 9.73 10.27 -14.89
CA SER A 119 9.66 9.97 -13.46
C SER A 119 9.91 11.23 -12.62
N PHE A 120 9.40 11.24 -11.39
CA PHE A 120 9.66 12.34 -10.45
C PHE A 120 11.10 12.22 -9.92
N SER A 121 11.82 13.35 -9.89
CA SER A 121 13.12 13.42 -9.22
C SER A 121 12.94 13.63 -7.70
N ASP A 122 14.04 13.74 -6.97
CA ASP A 122 14.08 14.10 -5.54
C ASP A 122 13.95 15.62 -5.30
N SER A 123 13.57 16.39 -6.32
CA SER A 123 13.64 17.85 -6.29
C SER A 123 12.36 18.50 -6.82
N ALA A 124 11.99 19.64 -6.24
CA ALA A 124 10.87 20.46 -6.70
C ALA A 124 11.23 21.95 -6.68
N THR A 125 10.52 22.74 -7.48
CA THR A 125 10.66 24.19 -7.48
C THR A 125 9.73 24.82 -6.45
N ILE A 126 10.28 25.50 -5.46
CA ILE A 126 9.55 26.28 -4.45
C ILE A 126 9.92 27.75 -4.61
N GLY A 127 8.93 28.62 -4.82
CA GLY A 127 9.18 30.06 -4.98
C GLY A 127 10.15 30.40 -6.12
N GLY A 128 10.19 29.58 -7.18
CA GLY A 128 11.09 29.74 -8.32
C GLY A 128 12.52 29.20 -8.11
N THR A 129 12.81 28.58 -6.97
CA THR A 129 14.12 27.96 -6.67
C THR A 129 13.97 26.45 -6.60
N ALA A 130 14.90 25.71 -7.21
CA ALA A 130 14.96 24.26 -7.06
C ALA A 130 15.44 23.90 -5.65
N VAL A 131 14.68 23.05 -4.97
CA VAL A 131 14.94 22.53 -3.63
C VAL A 131 15.03 21.02 -3.74
N THR A 132 16.03 20.42 -3.11
CA THR A 132 16.20 18.96 -3.05
C THR A 132 15.72 18.43 -1.71
N PHE A 133 15.02 17.30 -1.74
CA PHE A 133 14.41 16.65 -0.59
C PHE A 133 15.07 15.29 -0.34
N PRO A 134 16.21 15.23 0.37
CA PRO A 134 16.73 13.95 0.81
C PRO A 134 15.97 13.47 2.06
N ALA A 135 15.94 12.16 2.26
CA ALA A 135 15.42 11.55 3.47
C ALA A 135 16.45 10.58 4.07
N GLU A 136 16.43 10.49 5.39
CA GLU A 136 17.29 9.60 6.16
C GLU A 136 16.46 8.84 7.19
N THR A 137 16.87 7.61 7.49
CA THR A 137 16.27 6.80 8.56
C THR A 137 17.28 6.62 9.69
N ASP A 138 16.82 6.81 10.92
CA ASP A 138 17.50 6.33 12.12
C ASP A 138 16.76 5.12 12.71
N ALA A 139 17.13 4.68 13.92
CA ALA A 139 16.52 3.50 14.54
C ALA A 139 15.03 3.68 14.89
N ALA A 140 14.53 4.92 14.96
CA ALA A 140 13.20 5.24 15.48
C ALA A 140 12.36 6.12 14.54
N ALA A 141 12.96 6.74 13.52
CA ALA A 141 12.24 7.66 12.64
C ALA A 141 12.82 7.73 11.23
N VAL A 142 11.99 8.21 10.31
CA VAL A 142 12.42 8.76 9.03
C VAL A 142 12.31 10.28 9.09
N ARG A 143 13.38 10.97 8.69
CA ARG A 143 13.45 12.43 8.59
C ARG A 143 13.58 12.85 7.14
N MET A 144 12.76 13.81 6.75
CA MET A 144 12.86 14.50 5.47
C MET A 144 13.54 15.84 5.67
N PHE A 145 14.41 16.21 4.73
CA PHE A 145 15.09 17.49 4.71
C PHE A 145 14.68 18.29 3.47
N ALA A 146 14.78 19.61 3.54
CA ALA A 146 14.69 20.52 2.41
C ALA A 146 15.94 21.41 2.41
N ASP A 147 16.80 21.25 1.39
CA ASP A 147 18.11 21.91 1.30
C ASP A 147 18.95 21.80 2.60
N GLY A 148 18.94 20.61 3.20
CA GLY A 148 19.72 20.27 4.40
C GLY A 148 19.12 20.75 5.73
N ARG A 149 17.91 21.31 5.73
CA ARG A 149 17.15 21.59 6.97
C ARG A 149 16.06 20.56 7.15
N GLU A 150 15.89 20.05 8.36
CA GLU A 150 14.79 19.14 8.67
C GLU A 150 13.44 19.82 8.38
N ALA A 151 12.61 19.15 7.61
CA ALA A 151 11.33 19.63 7.12
C ALA A 151 10.17 18.72 7.56
N GLY A 152 10.45 17.48 7.97
CA GLY A 152 9.48 16.58 8.57
C GLY A 152 10.11 15.36 9.22
N GLU A 153 9.41 14.76 10.16
CA GLU A 153 9.79 13.51 10.83
C GLU A 153 8.56 12.62 11.01
N VAL A 154 8.71 11.32 10.77
CA VAL A 154 7.72 10.30 11.10
C VAL A 154 8.37 9.19 11.88
N SER A 155 7.78 8.84 13.03
CA SER A 155 8.22 7.69 13.81
C SER A 155 7.99 6.39 13.07
N LEU A 156 8.97 5.50 13.17
CA LEU A 156 8.94 4.16 12.64
C LEU A 156 8.79 3.16 13.80
N PRO A 157 7.92 2.16 13.67
CA PRO A 157 7.76 1.12 14.70
C PRO A 157 9.00 0.22 14.83
N GLN A 158 9.83 0.17 13.79
CA GLN A 158 11.04 -0.66 13.73
C GLN A 158 12.04 -0.06 12.73
N SER A 159 13.28 -0.55 12.77
CA SER A 159 14.34 -0.09 11.88
C SER A 159 13.99 -0.29 10.40
N ALA A 160 14.19 0.76 9.61
CA ALA A 160 13.99 0.73 8.17
C ALA A 160 15.18 1.37 7.44
N SER A 161 15.19 1.26 6.12
CA SER A 161 16.12 1.96 5.24
C SER A 161 15.35 2.71 4.17
N VAL A 162 15.74 3.97 3.91
CA VAL A 162 15.24 4.72 2.75
C VAL A 162 15.65 3.98 1.48
N ARG A 163 14.66 3.70 0.62
CA ARG A 163 14.85 3.08 -0.69
C ARG A 163 14.75 4.09 -1.81
N ASN A 164 13.84 5.04 -1.68
CA ASN A 164 13.61 6.05 -2.69
C ASN A 164 13.06 7.34 -2.07
N VAL A 165 13.32 8.47 -2.71
CA VAL A 165 12.69 9.75 -2.42
C VAL A 165 12.26 10.38 -3.73
N SER A 166 11.06 10.97 -3.75
CA SER A 166 10.47 11.52 -4.95
C SER A 166 9.57 12.70 -4.63
N ALA A 167 9.95 13.87 -5.13
CA ALA A 167 9.20 15.10 -5.01
C ALA A 167 8.05 15.10 -6.03
N THR A 168 6.87 14.66 -5.60
CA THR A 168 5.69 14.50 -6.45
C THR A 168 4.81 15.75 -6.49
N ASP A 169 3.77 15.73 -7.30
CA ASP A 169 2.74 16.78 -7.35
C ASP A 169 1.87 16.83 -6.08
N CYS A 170 1.92 15.81 -5.22
CA CYS A 170 1.13 15.70 -3.98
C CYS A 170 1.94 15.93 -2.71
N GLY A 171 3.25 16.17 -2.82
CA GLY A 171 4.18 16.22 -1.69
C GLY A 171 5.44 15.42 -1.95
N ASP A 172 6.35 15.42 -0.99
CA ASP A 172 7.59 14.63 -1.08
C ASP A 172 7.36 13.21 -0.56
N GLY A 173 7.51 12.24 -1.45
CA GLY A 173 7.27 10.83 -1.21
C GLY A 173 8.55 10.09 -0.84
N VAL A 174 8.59 9.57 0.38
CA VAL A 174 9.68 8.75 0.89
C VAL A 174 9.23 7.28 0.96
N GLU A 175 9.99 6.40 0.29
CA GLU A 175 9.84 4.96 0.40
C GLU A 175 10.86 4.42 1.40
N VAL A 176 10.37 3.72 2.43
CA VAL A 176 11.21 3.00 3.38
C VAL A 176 10.89 1.51 3.36
N GLU A 177 11.91 0.69 3.51
CA GLU A 177 11.78 -0.77 3.65
C GLU A 177 12.28 -1.20 5.02
N TYR A 178 11.46 -1.96 5.73
CA TYR A 178 11.81 -2.44 7.07
C TYR A 178 12.81 -3.59 7.00
N ALA A 179 13.81 -3.56 7.89
CA ALA A 179 14.86 -4.59 7.93
C ALA A 179 14.31 -5.95 8.40
N PRO A 180 13.54 -6.03 9.50
CA PRO A 180 12.63 -7.14 9.72
C PRO A 180 11.30 -6.87 9.00
N SER A 181 10.86 -7.83 8.20
CA SER A 181 9.50 -7.88 7.66
C SER A 181 8.55 -8.66 8.57
N SER A 182 9.04 -9.21 9.68
CA SER A 182 8.23 -9.84 10.73
C SER A 182 8.23 -8.96 11.96
N CYS A 183 7.10 -8.91 12.65
CA CYS A 183 6.88 -8.09 13.83
C CYS A 183 6.83 -8.90 15.14
N ARG A 184 7.21 -10.19 15.06
CA ARG A 184 7.29 -11.12 16.19
C ARG A 184 8.69 -11.24 16.77
#